data_AF-A0A8B6FZE4-F1
#
_entry.id   AF-A0A8B6FZE4-F1
#
_cell.length_a   1.000
_cell.length_b   1.000
_cell.length_c   1.000
_cell.angle_alpha   90.00
_cell.angle_beta   90.00
_cell.angle_gamma   90.00
#
_symmetry.space_group_name_H-M   'P 1'
#
loop_
_entity.id
_entity.type
_entity.pdbx_description
1 polymer ?
#
loop_
_entity_poly.entity_id
_entity_poly.type
_entity_poly.pdbx_seq_one_letter_code
_entity_poly.pdbx_strand_id
1 'polypeptide(L)'
;MLVHAPWLLLFTYLEILAAFVYAQSESEINSPFKATKSRLSLGYIGRGYDIYKGNPASENGEVDQGFRLPVIDLPFSTSRFTIDGEYRIPDNVDVHAEGSGYGYTGSFSASASYQKTVKEMSKGDTTTLDIIGRANVYKARLASTGTMSKLSVFLDNSLRALPSENCEENAIQQMYINLVEQFGTHYTTEVVMGAKATQELRFKNSDVDRFQSVGISAMVAAELSSPYGVSGGFSVGVASNKELREMVRNTEKEQREYYTGGRPPSGFGDDSTGSTDSLREWARSAADNPAPIKYKLSSSAN
;
A
#
# COMPACT_ATOMS: atom_id res chain seq x y z
N MET A 1 -50.04 62.39 -5.31
CA MET A 1 -48.76 62.21 -4.58
C MET A 1 -48.63 60.73 -4.25
N LEU A 2 -47.98 59.96 -5.11
CA LEU A 2 -47.78 58.52 -4.95
C LEU A 2 -46.35 58.28 -4.50
N VAL A 3 -46.16 58.11 -3.19
CA VAL A 3 -44.87 57.73 -2.60
C VAL A 3 -44.68 56.23 -2.89
N HIS A 4 -43.87 55.91 -3.90
CA HIS A 4 -43.54 54.51 -4.23
C HIS A 4 -42.54 53.99 -3.19
N ALA A 5 -42.91 52.90 -2.51
CA ALA A 5 -42.16 52.28 -1.43
C ALA A 5 -40.97 51.45 -1.99
N PRO A 6 -39.71 51.85 -1.75
CA PRO A 6 -38.53 51.13 -2.26
C PRO A 6 -38.24 49.81 -1.50
N TRP A 7 -39.00 49.50 -0.46
CA TRP A 7 -38.80 48.33 0.40
C TRP A 7 -39.30 47.01 -0.23
N LEU A 8 -40.29 47.07 -1.13
CA LEU A 8 -40.82 45.88 -1.80
C LEU A 8 -39.83 45.28 -2.81
N LEU A 9 -39.04 46.12 -3.49
CA LEU A 9 -38.03 45.67 -4.45
C LEU A 9 -36.84 44.97 -3.76
N LEU A 10 -36.45 45.45 -2.58
CA LEU A 10 -35.37 44.86 -1.78
C LEU A 10 -35.72 43.46 -1.25
N PHE A 11 -36.96 43.26 -0.82
CA PHE A 11 -37.44 41.94 -0.39
C PHE A 11 -37.47 40.93 -1.55
N THR A 12 -37.97 41.33 -2.71
CA THR A 12 -37.97 40.45 -3.89
C THR A 12 -36.56 40.09 -4.36
N TYR A 13 -35.59 41.01 -4.25
CA TYR A 13 -34.21 40.76 -4.66
C TYR A 13 -33.50 39.79 -3.72
N LEU A 14 -33.77 39.87 -2.41
CA LEU A 14 -33.23 38.95 -1.40
C LEU A 14 -33.82 37.54 -1.53
N GLU A 15 -35.10 37.40 -1.83
CA GLU A 15 -35.72 36.09 -2.10
C GLU A 15 -35.23 35.47 -3.41
N ILE A 16 -35.03 36.27 -4.46
CA ILE A 16 -34.45 35.78 -5.72
C ILE A 16 -33.00 35.34 -5.51
N LEU A 17 -32.19 36.10 -4.76
CA LEU A 17 -30.82 35.71 -4.42
C LEU A 17 -30.79 34.47 -3.52
N ALA A 18 -31.67 34.38 -2.53
CA ALA A 18 -31.79 33.19 -1.69
C ALA A 18 -32.20 31.98 -2.53
N ALA A 19 -33.15 32.12 -3.45
CA ALA A 19 -33.54 31.05 -4.38
C ALA A 19 -32.41 30.70 -5.36
N PHE A 20 -31.61 31.66 -5.83
CA PHE A 20 -30.44 31.40 -6.69
C PHE A 20 -29.32 30.68 -5.94
N VAL A 21 -29.07 31.06 -4.68
CA VAL A 21 -28.10 30.41 -3.79
C VAL A 21 -28.58 29.02 -3.39
N TYR A 22 -29.88 28.84 -3.12
CA TYR A 22 -30.48 27.53 -2.82
C TYR A 22 -30.44 26.61 -4.06
N ALA A 23 -30.78 27.13 -5.24
CA ALA A 23 -30.73 26.39 -6.50
C ALA A 23 -29.29 26.05 -6.93
N GLN A 24 -28.29 26.88 -6.61
CA GLN A 24 -26.87 26.52 -6.81
C GLN A 24 -26.36 25.47 -5.84
N SER A 25 -26.98 25.33 -4.65
CA SER A 25 -26.64 24.24 -3.72
C SER A 25 -27.27 22.90 -4.11
N GLU A 26 -28.40 22.93 -4.85
CA GLU A 26 -29.14 21.76 -5.35
C GLU A 26 -28.86 21.42 -6.82
N SER A 27 -27.87 22.03 -7.46
CA SER A 27 -27.27 21.39 -8.64
C SER A 27 -26.44 20.21 -8.16
N GLU A 28 -27.10 19.18 -7.64
CA GLU A 28 -26.68 17.80 -7.80
C GLU A 28 -26.31 17.68 -9.28
N ILE A 29 -25.01 17.69 -9.56
CA ILE A 29 -24.48 17.29 -10.85
C ILE A 29 -25.16 15.96 -11.12
N ASN A 30 -26.08 15.97 -12.09
CA ASN A 30 -26.98 14.87 -12.40
C ASN A 30 -26.16 13.74 -13.03
N SER A 31 -25.34 13.13 -12.19
CA SER A 31 -24.46 12.03 -12.50
C SER A 31 -25.33 10.79 -12.53
N PRO A 32 -25.23 9.95 -13.57
CA PRO A 32 -25.91 8.66 -13.55
C PRO A 32 -25.39 7.75 -12.42
N PHE A 33 -24.29 8.12 -11.75
CA PHE A 33 -23.65 7.36 -10.69
C PHE A 33 -24.04 7.85 -9.30
N LYS A 34 -24.45 6.92 -8.42
CA LYS A 34 -24.91 7.16 -7.05
C LYS A 34 -23.85 6.84 -5.98
N ALA A 35 -22.60 6.63 -6.35
CA ALA A 35 -21.57 6.21 -5.40
C ALA A 35 -21.36 7.27 -4.31
N THR A 36 -21.51 6.87 -3.06
CA THR A 36 -21.29 7.72 -1.87
C THR A 36 -19.96 7.42 -1.18
N LYS A 37 -19.30 6.31 -1.53
CA LYS A 37 -18.06 5.82 -0.92
C LYS A 37 -16.87 5.85 -1.89
N SER A 38 -15.67 5.98 -1.35
CA SER A 38 -14.41 5.76 -2.07
C SER A 38 -13.97 4.29 -1.97
N ARG A 39 -12.94 3.90 -2.75
CA ARG A 39 -12.32 2.56 -2.64
C ARG A 39 -11.79 2.34 -1.21
N LEU A 40 -11.94 1.11 -0.71
CA LEU A 40 -11.38 0.72 0.60
C LEU A 40 -9.88 0.99 0.64
N SER A 41 -9.41 1.53 1.77
CA SER A 41 -7.98 1.83 1.99
C SER A 41 -7.38 2.85 1.00
N LEU A 42 -8.19 3.65 0.30
CA LEU A 42 -7.69 4.71 -0.58
C LEU A 42 -6.86 5.77 0.16
N GLY A 43 -7.14 6.00 1.45
CA GLY A 43 -6.42 6.97 2.30
C GLY A 43 -4.93 6.67 2.55
N TYR A 44 -4.38 5.58 1.99
CA TYR A 44 -2.94 5.36 1.96
C TYR A 44 -2.21 6.19 0.89
N ILE A 45 -2.90 6.73 -0.11
CA ILE A 45 -2.33 7.71 -1.06
C ILE A 45 -2.21 9.08 -0.40
N GLY A 46 -1.11 9.81 -0.63
CA GLY A 46 -0.86 11.09 0.01
C GLY A 46 -0.58 11.00 1.52
N ARG A 47 -0.42 9.78 2.04
CA ARG A 47 -0.16 9.52 3.45
C ARG A 47 1.32 9.67 3.76
N GLY A 48 1.64 10.22 4.92
CA GLY A 48 2.99 10.30 5.42
C GLY A 48 3.65 8.94 5.56
N TYR A 49 4.98 8.92 5.50
CA TYR A 49 5.80 7.73 5.61
C TYR A 49 7.13 8.01 6.31
N ASP A 50 7.42 7.24 7.34
CA ASP A 50 8.65 7.28 8.11
C ASP A 50 9.57 6.15 7.65
N ILE A 51 10.63 6.51 6.93
CA ILE A 51 11.60 5.54 6.37
C ILE A 51 12.39 4.77 7.43
N TYR A 52 12.48 5.27 8.66
CA TYR A 52 13.25 4.63 9.73
C TYR A 52 12.43 3.56 10.44
N LYS A 53 11.13 3.78 10.55
CA LYS A 53 10.18 2.82 11.16
C LYS A 53 9.50 1.94 10.11
N GLY A 54 9.63 2.26 8.83
CA GLY A 54 9.05 1.53 7.72
C GLY A 54 9.69 0.18 7.45
N ASN A 55 8.86 -0.79 7.06
CA ASN A 55 9.23 -2.13 6.67
C ASN A 55 8.26 -2.70 5.62
N PRO A 56 8.48 -2.40 4.32
CA PRO A 56 7.61 -2.90 3.25
C PRO A 56 7.67 -4.43 3.10
N ALA A 57 8.73 -5.03 3.63
CA ALA A 57 8.99 -6.46 3.67
C ALA A 57 8.49 -7.14 4.96
N SER A 58 7.63 -6.48 5.75
CA SER A 58 7.22 -6.99 7.08
C SER A 58 6.88 -8.48 7.10
N GLU A 59 7.49 -9.17 8.07
CA GLU A 59 7.43 -10.62 8.34
C GLU A 59 6.35 -10.97 9.39
N ASN A 60 5.34 -10.14 9.59
CA ASN A 60 4.27 -10.41 10.56
C ASN A 60 2.87 -10.32 9.93
N GLY A 61 2.79 -10.11 8.61
CA GLY A 61 1.53 -9.93 7.89
C GLY A 61 0.85 -8.58 8.16
N GLU A 62 1.39 -7.73 9.02
CA GLU A 62 0.85 -6.41 9.26
C GLU A 62 1.09 -5.47 8.07
N VAL A 63 0.27 -4.43 7.98
CA VAL A 63 0.56 -3.29 7.13
C VAL A 63 1.84 -2.63 7.62
N ASP A 64 2.68 -2.15 6.69
CA ASP A 64 3.93 -1.47 7.01
C ASP A 64 3.74 -0.39 8.10
N GLN A 65 4.50 -0.52 9.20
CA GLN A 65 4.46 0.39 10.34
C GLN A 65 5.09 1.76 10.05
N GLY A 66 5.61 1.98 8.84
CA GLY A 66 6.12 3.26 8.35
C GLY A 66 5.02 4.26 8.00
N PHE A 67 3.77 3.85 7.76
CA PHE A 67 2.70 4.79 7.43
C PHE A 67 2.36 5.73 8.59
N ARG A 68 2.19 7.03 8.28
CA ARG A 68 2.01 8.14 9.23
C ARG A 68 0.74 8.91 8.96
N LEU A 69 0.53 10.07 9.59
CA LEU A 69 -0.66 10.87 9.34
C LEU A 69 -0.73 11.36 7.87
N PRO A 70 -1.92 11.69 7.36
CA PRO A 70 -2.07 12.22 6.00
C PRO A 70 -1.25 13.51 5.80
N VAL A 71 -0.48 13.56 4.72
CA VAL A 71 0.32 14.73 4.32
C VAL A 71 -0.42 15.55 3.26
N ILE A 72 -1.07 14.88 2.32
CA ILE A 72 -1.83 15.48 1.23
C ILE A 72 -3.33 15.37 1.52
N ASP A 73 -4.07 16.46 1.25
CA ASP A 73 -5.52 16.47 1.26
C ASP A 73 -6.10 15.77 0.02
N LEU A 74 -7.20 15.03 0.21
CA LEU A 74 -7.89 14.26 -0.83
C LEU A 74 -9.31 14.82 -1.02
N PRO A 75 -9.47 15.94 -1.76
CA PRO A 75 -10.77 16.55 -1.97
C PRO A 75 -11.64 15.69 -2.88
N PHE A 76 -12.93 15.63 -2.58
CA PHE A 76 -13.96 15.03 -3.43
C PHE A 76 -14.96 16.09 -3.87
N SER A 77 -14.46 17.26 -4.27
CA SER A 77 -15.30 18.40 -4.65
C SER A 77 -15.85 18.26 -6.06
N THR A 78 -15.15 17.52 -6.91
CA THR A 78 -15.64 17.14 -8.23
C THR A 78 -16.31 15.76 -8.15
N SER A 79 -17.43 15.60 -8.84
CA SER A 79 -18.16 14.32 -8.92
C SER A 79 -17.43 13.31 -9.83
N ARG A 80 -16.17 12.98 -9.51
CA ARG A 80 -15.37 11.97 -10.19
C ARG A 80 -15.67 10.58 -9.63
N PHE A 81 -15.81 9.61 -10.54
CA PHE A 81 -16.13 8.23 -10.23
C PHE A 81 -15.24 7.26 -11.01
N THR A 82 -15.13 6.02 -10.53
CA THR A 82 -14.60 4.90 -11.33
C THR A 82 -15.49 4.64 -12.55
N ILE A 83 -14.94 3.97 -13.57
CA ILE A 83 -15.66 3.70 -14.83
C ILE A 83 -16.93 2.87 -14.65
N ASP A 84 -16.94 1.98 -13.65
CA ASP A 84 -18.10 1.20 -13.22
C ASP A 84 -19.13 2.02 -12.41
N GLY A 85 -18.79 3.27 -12.06
CA GLY A 85 -19.64 4.16 -11.28
C GLY A 85 -19.76 3.79 -9.81
N GLU A 86 -19.02 2.79 -9.32
CA GLU A 86 -19.22 2.21 -7.99
C GLU A 86 -18.51 3.02 -6.88
N TYR A 87 -17.43 3.74 -7.22
CA TYR A 87 -16.61 4.45 -6.24
C TYR A 87 -16.35 5.90 -6.64
N ARG A 88 -16.32 6.80 -5.65
CA ARG A 88 -15.84 8.17 -5.80
C ARG A 88 -14.32 8.21 -5.86
N ILE A 89 -13.77 9.09 -6.69
CA ILE A 89 -12.33 9.32 -6.84
C ILE A 89 -12.01 10.76 -6.41
N PRO A 90 -10.98 10.99 -5.57
CA PRO A 90 -10.54 12.33 -5.23
C PRO A 90 -10.11 13.13 -6.46
N ASP A 91 -10.27 14.45 -6.41
CA ASP A 91 -10.01 15.35 -7.53
C ASP A 91 -8.54 15.30 -7.98
N ASN A 92 -7.63 15.07 -7.03
CA ASN A 92 -6.18 15.01 -7.23
C ASN A 92 -5.61 13.58 -7.30
N VAL A 93 -6.45 12.56 -7.50
CA VAL A 93 -6.01 11.16 -7.59
C VAL A 93 -6.50 10.53 -8.89
N ASP A 94 -5.65 9.72 -9.50
CA ASP A 94 -6.02 8.82 -10.58
C ASP A 94 -6.02 7.38 -10.05
N VAL A 95 -7.10 6.65 -10.37
CA VAL A 95 -7.28 5.26 -9.98
C VAL A 95 -7.36 4.38 -11.22
N HIS A 96 -6.51 3.36 -11.27
CA HIS A 96 -6.44 2.42 -12.38
C HIS A 96 -6.57 0.98 -11.89
N ALA A 97 -7.18 0.12 -12.71
CA ALA A 97 -7.03 -1.32 -12.55
C ALA A 97 -5.56 -1.69 -12.81
N GLU A 98 -4.94 -2.45 -11.92
CA GLU A 98 -3.56 -2.91 -12.08
C GLU A 98 -3.54 -4.42 -12.27
N GLY A 99 -3.03 -4.88 -13.40
CA GLY A 99 -2.71 -6.30 -13.59
C GLY A 99 -1.64 -6.75 -12.60
N SER A 100 -1.62 -8.04 -12.24
CA SER A 100 -0.64 -8.63 -11.32
C SER A 100 0.78 -8.61 -11.92
N GLY A 101 1.46 -7.46 -11.87
CA GLY A 101 2.84 -7.28 -12.30
C GLY A 101 3.81 -7.38 -11.13
N TYR A 102 4.87 -8.18 -11.27
CA TYR A 102 5.96 -8.31 -10.31
C TYR A 102 6.95 -7.14 -10.47
N GLY A 103 7.29 -6.47 -9.36
CA GLY A 103 8.25 -5.38 -9.37
C GLY A 103 8.25 -4.66 -8.03
N TYR A 104 9.41 -4.54 -7.42
CA TYR A 104 9.67 -3.81 -6.18
C TYR A 104 10.97 -3.01 -6.35
N THR A 105 10.97 -1.74 -5.93
CA THR A 105 12.17 -0.89 -5.88
C THR A 105 12.11 -0.06 -4.60
N GLY A 106 13.01 -0.35 -3.64
CA GLY A 106 13.22 0.43 -2.42
C GLY A 106 14.22 -0.27 -1.48
N SER A 107 15.22 0.46 -0.97
CA SER A 107 16.19 -0.07 0.01
C SER A 107 15.72 0.25 1.44
N PHE A 108 15.79 -0.71 2.37
CA PHE A 108 15.20 -0.63 3.72
C PHE A 108 16.15 -1.11 4.82
N SER A 109 17.41 -0.69 4.73
CA SER A 109 18.51 -1.13 5.60
C SER A 109 18.34 -0.81 7.10
N ALA A 110 17.33 -0.04 7.49
CA ALA A 110 17.09 0.37 8.88
C ALA A 110 15.95 -0.38 9.59
N SER A 111 15.14 -1.19 8.89
CA SER A 111 13.97 -1.85 9.51
C SER A 111 14.38 -2.93 10.52
N ALA A 112 13.54 -3.15 11.54
CA ALA A 112 13.81 -4.16 12.57
C ALA A 112 13.93 -5.59 12.01
N SER A 113 13.15 -5.94 10.98
CA SER A 113 13.29 -7.25 10.32
C SER A 113 14.55 -7.33 9.47
N TYR A 114 14.92 -6.25 8.75
CA TYR A 114 16.21 -6.21 8.06
C TYR A 114 17.39 -6.37 9.02
N GLN A 115 17.36 -5.69 10.17
CA GLN A 115 18.40 -5.81 11.20
C GLN A 115 18.45 -7.22 11.80
N LYS A 116 17.30 -7.87 12.00
CA LYS A 116 17.21 -9.28 12.40
C LYS A 116 17.81 -10.19 11.33
N THR A 117 17.44 -10.01 10.06
CA THR A 117 17.96 -10.80 8.93
C THR A 117 19.46 -10.60 8.75
N VAL A 118 19.98 -9.37 8.82
CA VAL A 118 21.43 -9.09 8.81
C VAL A 118 22.12 -9.74 10.01
N LYS A 119 21.54 -9.68 11.21
CA LYS A 119 22.09 -10.33 12.41
C LYS A 119 22.14 -11.85 12.24
N GLU A 120 21.12 -12.48 11.69
CA GLU A 120 21.10 -13.92 11.41
C GLU A 120 22.05 -14.29 10.25
N MET A 121 22.13 -13.50 9.19
CA MET A 121 23.07 -13.69 8.09
C MET A 121 24.53 -13.51 8.54
N SER A 122 24.78 -12.60 9.49
CA SER A 122 26.12 -12.41 10.07
C SER A 122 26.60 -13.59 10.93
N LYS A 123 25.71 -14.53 11.28
CA LYS A 123 26.04 -15.80 11.96
C LYS A 123 26.39 -16.95 11.00
N GLY A 124 26.12 -16.83 9.71
CA GLY A 124 27.00 -17.41 8.66
C GLY A 124 26.64 -18.69 7.91
N ASP A 125 25.54 -19.42 8.17
CA ASP A 125 25.36 -20.76 7.58
C ASP A 125 24.07 -20.97 6.74
N THR A 126 23.24 -19.94 6.56
CA THR A 126 21.93 -20.08 5.89
C THR A 126 21.68 -19.06 4.78
N THR A 127 20.93 -19.49 3.77
CA THR A 127 20.41 -18.65 2.67
C THR A 127 18.89 -18.55 2.81
N THR A 128 18.37 -17.32 2.82
CA THR A 128 16.93 -17.02 2.90
C THR A 128 16.39 -16.70 1.50
N LEU A 129 15.26 -17.32 1.13
CA LEU A 129 14.60 -17.16 -0.16
C LEU A 129 13.12 -16.84 0.06
N ASP A 130 12.65 -15.75 -0.54
CA ASP A 130 11.25 -15.33 -0.44
C ASP A 130 10.49 -15.60 -1.74
N ILE A 131 9.37 -16.32 -1.62
CA ILE A 131 8.37 -16.47 -2.68
C ILE A 131 7.22 -15.51 -2.37
N ILE A 132 6.99 -14.55 -3.27
CA ILE A 132 5.99 -13.49 -3.03
C ILE A 132 4.83 -13.64 -4.01
N GLY A 133 3.64 -13.97 -3.51
CA GLY A 133 2.38 -13.86 -4.25
C GLY A 133 1.76 -12.48 -4.08
N ARG A 134 1.16 -11.92 -5.14
CA ARG A 134 0.42 -10.65 -5.08
C ARG A 134 -0.93 -10.73 -5.79
N ALA A 135 -1.97 -10.31 -5.10
CA ALA A 135 -3.31 -10.08 -5.65
C ALA A 135 -3.56 -8.57 -5.70
N ASN A 136 -3.23 -7.94 -6.83
CA ASN A 136 -3.44 -6.50 -7.04
C ASN A 136 -4.94 -6.22 -7.24
N VAL A 137 -5.48 -5.22 -6.55
CA VAL A 137 -6.88 -4.81 -6.68
C VAL A 137 -6.97 -3.52 -7.48
N TYR A 138 -6.24 -2.49 -7.07
CA TYR A 138 -6.18 -1.23 -7.81
C TYR A 138 -4.90 -0.47 -7.50
N LYS A 139 -4.58 0.47 -8.39
CA LYS A 139 -3.50 1.43 -8.24
C LYS A 139 -4.07 2.83 -8.07
N ALA A 140 -3.60 3.56 -7.07
CA ALA A 140 -3.86 4.98 -6.91
C ALA A 140 -2.57 5.77 -7.11
N ARG A 141 -2.65 6.91 -7.81
CA ARG A 141 -1.53 7.83 -8.03
C ARG A 141 -2.00 9.26 -7.84
N LEU A 142 -1.18 10.11 -7.20
CA LEU A 142 -1.45 11.55 -7.18
C LEU A 142 -1.35 12.10 -8.61
N ALA A 143 -2.37 12.84 -9.02
CA ALA A 143 -2.46 13.43 -10.35
C ALA A 143 -1.33 14.44 -10.57
N SER A 144 -0.67 14.37 -11.73
CA SER A 144 0.45 15.26 -12.07
C SER A 144 0.00 16.63 -12.60
N THR A 145 -1.30 16.84 -12.79
CA THR A 145 -1.85 17.96 -13.56
C THR A 145 -2.43 19.06 -12.67
N GLY A 146 -1.76 20.21 -12.62
CA GLY A 146 -2.31 21.57 -12.44
C GLY A 146 -2.99 21.96 -11.12
N THR A 147 -3.67 21.04 -10.42
CA THR A 147 -4.23 21.29 -9.09
C THR A 147 -3.14 20.99 -8.08
N MET A 148 -2.52 22.03 -7.53
CA MET A 148 -1.53 21.87 -6.47
C MET A 148 -2.18 21.07 -5.34
N SER A 149 -1.68 19.85 -5.09
CA SER A 149 -2.15 19.02 -3.99
C SER A 149 -1.96 19.81 -2.70
N LYS A 150 -3.07 20.18 -2.06
CA LYS A 150 -3.03 20.93 -0.81
C LYS A 150 -2.50 20.02 0.29
N LEU A 151 -1.79 20.62 1.24
CA LEU A 151 -1.43 19.92 2.47
C LEU A 151 -2.72 19.54 3.22
N SER A 152 -2.68 18.43 3.93
CA SER A 152 -3.73 18.10 4.88
C SER A 152 -3.85 19.22 5.91
N VAL A 153 -5.06 19.48 6.39
CA VAL A 153 -5.30 20.50 7.42
C VAL A 153 -4.49 20.22 8.69
N PHE A 154 -4.26 18.94 9.00
CA PHE A 154 -3.43 18.53 10.12
C PHE A 154 -1.98 18.97 9.96
N LEU A 155 -1.38 18.69 8.80
CA LEU A 155 0.01 19.08 8.54
C LEU A 155 0.15 20.60 8.45
N ASP A 156 -0.77 21.29 7.77
CA ASP A 156 -0.74 22.77 7.67
C ASP A 156 -0.77 23.42 9.06
N ASN A 157 -1.67 22.96 9.94
CA ASN A 157 -1.75 23.45 11.31
C ASN A 157 -0.49 23.12 12.12
N SER A 158 0.07 21.91 11.98
CA SER A 158 1.31 21.54 12.67
C SER A 158 2.51 22.37 12.22
N LEU A 159 2.64 22.65 10.92
CA LEU A 159 3.71 23.49 10.38
C LEU A 159 3.59 24.94 10.86
N ARG A 160 2.38 25.51 10.89
CA ARG A 160 2.15 26.88 11.41
C ARG A 160 2.48 27.04 12.89
N ALA A 161 2.44 25.95 13.65
CA ALA A 161 2.76 25.94 15.07
C ALA A 161 4.27 25.79 15.35
N LEU A 162 5.10 25.53 14.33
CA LEU A 162 6.54 25.40 14.51
C LEU A 162 7.20 26.77 14.61
N PRO A 163 8.14 26.95 15.55
CA PRO A 163 8.90 28.18 15.66
C PRO A 163 9.84 28.35 14.45
N SER A 164 9.95 29.59 13.96
CA SER A 164 10.85 29.97 12.86
C SER A 164 12.28 30.27 13.31
N GLU A 165 12.55 30.21 14.61
CA GLU A 165 13.83 30.57 15.22
C GLU A 165 14.83 29.40 15.20
N ASN A 166 16.11 29.73 15.40
CA ASN A 166 17.22 28.79 15.20
C ASN A 166 17.11 27.58 16.15
N CYS A 167 17.29 26.38 15.60
CA CYS A 167 17.01 25.09 16.25
C CYS A 167 18.10 24.64 17.26
N GLU A 168 18.71 25.55 18.02
CA GLU A 168 19.77 25.19 18.97
C GLU A 168 19.23 24.78 20.34
N GLU A 169 17.98 25.14 20.67
CA GLU A 169 17.33 24.71 21.89
C GLU A 169 16.71 23.31 21.74
N ASN A 170 16.99 22.42 22.69
CA ASN A 170 16.46 21.06 22.73
C ASN A 170 14.92 20.99 22.64
N ALA A 171 14.21 21.98 23.20
CA ALA A 171 12.75 22.04 23.14
C ALA A 171 12.24 22.28 21.72
N ILE A 172 12.89 23.19 20.97
CA ILE A 172 12.57 23.46 19.56
C ILE A 172 12.87 22.23 18.71
N GLN A 173 14.04 21.61 18.90
CA GLN A 173 14.41 20.38 18.18
C GLN A 173 13.35 19.27 18.37
N GLN A 174 12.82 19.12 19.58
CA GLN A 174 11.78 18.13 19.84
C GLN A 174 10.45 18.42 19.12
N MET A 175 10.10 19.68 18.87
CA MET A 175 8.92 20.01 18.06
C MET A 175 9.10 19.53 16.61
N TYR A 176 10.29 19.69 16.03
CA TYR A 176 10.61 19.17 14.69
C TYR A 176 10.65 17.64 14.65
N ILE A 177 11.22 16.99 15.67
CA ILE A 177 11.21 15.52 15.79
C ILE A 177 9.75 15.02 15.85
N ASN A 178 8.90 15.62 16.68
CA ASN A 178 7.48 15.26 16.79
C ASN A 178 6.73 15.39 15.46
N LEU A 179 7.07 16.40 14.63
CA LEU A 179 6.51 16.53 13.28
C LEU A 179 6.89 15.32 12.43
N VAL A 180 8.16 14.93 12.41
CA VAL A 180 8.65 13.76 11.67
C VAL A 180 8.04 12.47 12.22
N GLU A 181 7.86 12.34 13.53
CA GLU A 181 7.22 11.17 14.11
C GLU A 181 5.74 11.05 13.76
N GLN A 182 5.04 12.17 13.57
CA GLN A 182 3.61 12.19 13.24
C GLN A 182 3.33 12.05 11.74
N PHE A 183 4.11 12.72 10.89
CA PHE A 183 3.87 12.82 9.45
C PHE A 183 4.91 12.08 8.61
N GLY A 184 6.01 11.64 9.20
CA GLY A 184 7.09 10.94 8.50
C GLY A 184 8.04 11.89 7.77
N THR A 185 9.01 11.28 7.10
CA THR A 185 10.03 11.99 6.30
C THR A 185 9.64 12.08 4.82
N HIS A 186 8.71 11.24 4.39
CA HIS A 186 8.22 11.10 3.03
C HIS A 186 6.69 11.06 3.02
N TYR A 187 6.10 11.06 1.83
CA TYR A 187 4.69 10.74 1.63
C TYR A 187 4.50 9.89 0.38
N THR A 188 3.38 9.17 0.31
CA THR A 188 3.06 8.31 -0.83
C THR A 188 2.54 9.11 -2.03
N THR A 189 3.15 8.89 -3.20
CA THR A 189 2.72 9.46 -4.48
C THR A 189 2.04 8.44 -5.40
N GLU A 190 2.26 7.16 -5.12
CA GLU A 190 1.65 6.03 -5.81
C GLU A 190 1.49 4.90 -4.79
N VAL A 191 0.34 4.23 -4.78
CA VAL A 191 0.09 3.05 -3.94
C VAL A 191 -0.64 1.99 -4.75
N VAL A 192 -0.14 0.77 -4.68
CA VAL A 192 -0.79 -0.43 -5.19
C VAL A 192 -1.46 -1.12 -4.01
N MET A 193 -2.78 -1.22 -4.10
CA MET A 193 -3.63 -1.80 -3.09
C MET A 193 -4.01 -3.22 -3.48
N GLY A 194 -3.93 -4.14 -2.52
CA GLY A 194 -4.25 -5.54 -2.76
C GLY A 194 -3.86 -6.43 -1.57
N ALA A 195 -3.46 -7.66 -1.88
CA ALA A 195 -2.94 -8.59 -0.89
C ALA A 195 -1.56 -9.12 -1.31
N LYS A 196 -0.67 -9.32 -0.34
CA LYS A 196 0.68 -9.89 -0.51
C LYS A 196 0.80 -11.13 0.39
N ALA A 197 1.19 -12.25 -0.19
CA ALA A 197 1.60 -13.45 0.54
C ALA A 197 3.11 -13.61 0.37
N THR A 198 3.84 -13.80 1.45
CA THR A 198 5.27 -14.07 1.44
C THR A 198 5.50 -15.42 2.09
N GLN A 199 6.11 -16.35 1.36
CA GLN A 199 6.65 -17.59 1.91
C GLN A 199 8.17 -17.44 1.98
N GLU A 200 8.70 -17.42 3.20
CA GLU A 200 10.13 -17.35 3.51
C GLU A 200 10.64 -18.78 3.72
N LEU A 201 11.69 -19.14 2.98
CA LEU A 201 12.36 -20.44 3.08
C LEU A 201 13.82 -20.22 3.46
N ARG A 202 14.30 -20.87 4.51
CA ARG A 202 15.70 -20.81 4.94
C ARG A 202 16.35 -22.18 4.79
N PHE A 203 17.36 -22.24 3.93
CA PHE A 203 18.18 -23.42 3.67
C PHE A 203 19.57 -23.25 4.27
N LYS A 204 20.24 -24.35 4.62
CA LYS A 204 21.69 -24.31 4.88
C LYS A 204 22.42 -23.97 3.58
N ASN A 205 23.51 -23.20 3.66
CA ASN A 205 24.31 -22.84 2.48
C ASN A 205 24.80 -24.10 1.73
N SER A 206 25.20 -25.14 2.47
CA SER A 206 25.59 -26.43 1.89
C SER A 206 24.50 -27.12 1.06
N ASP A 207 23.23 -26.93 1.42
CA ASP A 207 22.11 -27.50 0.66
C ASP A 207 21.88 -26.70 -0.62
N VAL A 208 22.05 -25.37 -0.57
CA VAL A 208 22.01 -24.51 -1.76
C VAL A 208 23.15 -24.86 -2.72
N ASP A 209 24.36 -25.07 -2.20
CA ASP A 209 25.51 -25.52 -3.00
C ASP A 209 25.24 -26.89 -3.65
N ARG A 210 24.61 -27.82 -2.89
CA ARG A 210 24.17 -29.12 -3.42
C ARG A 210 23.17 -28.96 -4.56
N PHE A 211 22.17 -28.09 -4.44
CA PHE A 211 21.22 -27.80 -5.52
C PHE A 211 21.94 -27.29 -6.76
N GLN A 212 22.87 -26.34 -6.60
CA GLN A 212 23.62 -25.78 -7.72
C GLN A 212 24.48 -26.82 -8.42
N SER A 213 25.11 -27.74 -7.67
CA SER A 213 25.94 -28.82 -8.22
C SER A 213 25.20 -29.76 -9.18
N VAL A 214 23.87 -29.86 -9.06
CA VAL A 214 23.02 -30.67 -9.94
C VAL A 214 22.19 -29.82 -10.91
N GLY A 215 22.53 -28.54 -11.06
CA GLY A 215 21.90 -27.62 -12.02
C GLY A 215 20.58 -27.00 -11.54
N ILE A 216 20.27 -27.05 -10.24
CA ILE A 216 19.07 -26.44 -9.66
C ILE A 216 19.46 -25.11 -9.01
N SER A 217 18.90 -24.00 -9.51
CA SER A 217 19.10 -22.69 -8.88
C SER A 217 18.33 -22.58 -7.56
N ALA A 218 18.77 -21.71 -6.66
CA ALA A 218 18.08 -21.41 -5.42
C ALA A 218 16.60 -21.02 -5.65
N MET A 219 16.32 -20.25 -6.71
CA MET A 219 14.96 -19.87 -7.09
C MET A 219 14.08 -21.09 -7.46
N VAL A 220 14.60 -22.03 -8.25
CA VAL A 220 13.88 -23.28 -8.57
C VAL A 220 13.70 -24.13 -7.31
N ALA A 221 14.71 -24.19 -6.45
CA ALA A 221 14.63 -24.95 -5.21
C ALA A 221 13.52 -24.41 -4.28
N ALA A 222 13.38 -23.08 -4.20
CA ALA A 222 12.29 -22.43 -3.49
C ALA A 222 10.92 -22.80 -4.10
N GLU A 223 10.75 -22.64 -5.41
CA GLU A 223 9.49 -22.97 -6.09
C GLU A 223 9.08 -24.44 -5.93
N LEU A 224 10.03 -25.38 -6.02
CA LEU A 224 9.76 -26.82 -5.83
C LEU A 224 9.41 -27.18 -4.38
N SER A 225 9.89 -26.39 -3.43
CA SER A 225 9.63 -26.51 -2.01
C SER A 225 8.29 -25.90 -1.59
N SER A 226 7.66 -25.08 -2.45
CA SER A 226 6.38 -24.46 -2.15
C SER A 226 5.25 -25.51 -2.12
N PRO A 227 4.39 -25.53 -1.07
CA PRO A 227 3.26 -26.45 -1.00
C PRO A 227 2.21 -26.13 -2.07
N TYR A 228 2.15 -24.88 -2.53
CA TYR A 228 1.20 -24.39 -3.52
C TYR A 228 1.52 -24.80 -4.97
N GLY A 229 2.65 -25.49 -5.16
CA GLY A 229 3.09 -25.99 -6.46
C GLY A 229 3.86 -24.96 -7.29
N VAL A 230 4.18 -25.37 -8.50
CA VAL A 230 5.04 -24.64 -9.43
C VAL A 230 4.19 -23.80 -10.38
N SER A 231 4.26 -22.47 -10.27
CA SER A 231 3.45 -21.55 -11.09
C SER A 231 4.19 -20.95 -12.30
N GLY A 232 5.43 -21.36 -12.58
CA GLY A 232 6.27 -20.77 -13.64
C GLY A 232 6.81 -21.80 -14.63
N GLY A 233 6.93 -21.43 -15.91
CA GLY A 233 7.53 -22.27 -16.95
C GLY A 233 9.02 -22.60 -16.74
N PHE A 234 9.70 -21.86 -15.86
CA PHE A 234 11.13 -21.99 -15.53
C PHE A 234 11.47 -23.32 -14.83
N SER A 235 10.57 -23.83 -14.00
CA SER A 235 10.78 -25.00 -13.15
C SER A 235 10.06 -26.25 -13.67
N VAL A 236 9.27 -26.17 -14.75
CA VAL A 236 8.52 -27.30 -15.33
C VAL A 236 9.45 -28.45 -15.74
N GLY A 237 10.62 -28.14 -16.31
CA GLY A 237 11.62 -29.16 -16.69
C GLY A 237 12.16 -29.93 -15.49
N VAL A 238 12.57 -29.22 -14.43
CA VAL A 238 13.10 -29.85 -13.20
C VAL A 238 11.98 -30.54 -12.40
N ALA A 239 10.78 -29.96 -12.36
CA ALA A 239 9.61 -30.54 -11.69
C ALA A 239 9.17 -31.88 -12.29
N SER A 240 9.45 -32.10 -13.58
CA SER A 240 9.20 -33.37 -14.27
C SER A 240 10.19 -34.47 -13.86
N ASN A 241 11.38 -34.11 -13.38
CA ASN A 241 12.36 -35.06 -12.86
C ASN A 241 12.05 -35.38 -11.38
N LYS A 242 11.53 -36.59 -11.15
CA LYS A 242 11.09 -37.04 -9.83
C LYS A 242 12.21 -37.03 -8.78
N GLU A 243 13.41 -37.47 -9.13
CA GLU A 243 14.54 -37.59 -8.19
C GLU A 243 15.00 -36.20 -7.73
N LEU A 244 15.18 -35.27 -8.67
CA LEU A 244 15.58 -33.90 -8.37
C LEU A 244 14.52 -33.16 -7.54
N ARG A 245 13.24 -33.37 -7.87
CA ARG A 245 12.12 -32.80 -7.12
C ARG A 245 12.08 -33.32 -5.68
N GLU A 246 12.23 -34.63 -5.47
CA GLU A 246 12.22 -35.24 -4.15
C GLU A 246 13.45 -34.83 -3.32
N MET A 247 14.62 -34.72 -3.96
CA MET A 247 15.85 -34.25 -3.30
C MET A 247 15.70 -32.83 -2.75
N VAL A 248 15.03 -31.91 -3.46
CA VAL A 248 14.75 -30.56 -2.96
C VAL A 248 13.67 -30.57 -1.88
N ARG A 249 12.56 -31.28 -2.10
CA ARG A 249 11.41 -31.28 -1.17
C ARG A 249 11.77 -31.85 0.20
N ASN A 250 12.60 -32.88 0.22
CA ASN A 250 13.02 -33.58 1.44
C ASN A 250 14.18 -32.89 2.16
N THR A 251 14.75 -31.82 1.61
CA THR A 251 15.76 -31.02 2.32
C THR A 251 15.11 -30.33 3.52
N GLU A 252 15.78 -30.45 4.67
CA GLU A 252 15.44 -29.74 5.89
C GLU A 252 15.54 -28.22 5.66
N LYS A 253 14.50 -27.50 6.06
CA LYS A 253 14.40 -26.05 5.87
C LYS A 253 13.54 -25.45 6.97
N GLU A 254 13.81 -24.21 7.34
CA GLU A 254 12.83 -23.41 8.08
C GLU A 254 11.88 -22.78 7.06
N GLN A 255 10.58 -22.80 7.36
CA GLN A 255 9.55 -22.20 6.52
C GLN A 255 8.67 -21.28 7.35
N ARG A 256 8.35 -20.10 6.82
CA ARG A 256 7.38 -19.18 7.39
C ARG A 256 6.51 -18.57 6.31
N GLU A 257 5.26 -18.28 6.66
CA GLU A 257 4.31 -17.66 5.74
C GLU A 257 3.64 -16.45 6.39
N TYR A 258 3.58 -15.36 5.61
CA TYR A 258 3.04 -14.08 6.05
C TYR A 258 2.06 -13.54 5.01
N TYR A 259 0.95 -12.97 5.46
CA TYR A 259 -0.09 -12.43 4.57
C TYR A 259 -0.42 -11.01 4.99
N THR A 260 -0.23 -10.04 4.09
CA THR A 260 -0.63 -8.65 4.25
C THR A 260 -1.83 -8.36 3.36
N GLY A 261 -2.99 -8.06 3.95
CA GLY A 261 -4.24 -7.91 3.21
C GLY A 261 -4.83 -9.25 2.75
N GLY A 262 -6.08 -9.20 2.28
CA GLY A 262 -6.91 -10.39 2.08
C GLY A 262 -7.25 -11.08 3.40
N ARG A 263 -7.92 -12.22 3.30
CA ARG A 263 -8.21 -13.13 4.42
C ARG A 263 -7.29 -14.33 4.25
N PRO A 264 -6.34 -14.56 5.18
CA PRO A 264 -5.47 -15.73 5.11
C PRO A 264 -6.30 -17.02 4.99
N PRO A 265 -5.82 -18.06 4.27
CA PRO A 265 -6.56 -19.31 4.15
C PRO A 265 -6.79 -20.00 5.50
N SER A 266 -7.90 -20.74 5.62
CA SER A 266 -8.16 -21.60 6.79
C SER A 266 -7.13 -22.73 6.87
N GLY A 267 -6.53 -22.98 8.04
CA GLY A 267 -5.45 -23.98 8.22
C GLY A 267 -4.04 -23.39 8.36
N PHE A 268 -3.95 -22.13 8.78
CA PHE A 268 -2.70 -21.39 8.99
C PHE A 268 -1.66 -22.19 9.80
N GLY A 269 -0.50 -22.46 9.19
CA GLY A 269 0.62 -23.20 9.80
C GLY A 269 0.54 -24.72 9.68
N ASP A 270 -0.43 -25.27 8.95
CA ASP A 270 -0.49 -26.69 8.61
C ASP A 270 0.21 -26.94 7.27
N ASP A 271 1.47 -27.40 7.35
CA ASP A 271 2.37 -27.73 6.24
C ASP A 271 1.78 -28.74 5.22
N SER A 272 0.62 -29.34 5.51
CA SER A 272 0.03 -30.41 4.71
C SER A 272 -1.12 -30.01 3.77
N THR A 273 -1.58 -28.74 3.77
CA THR A 273 -2.88 -28.39 3.15
C THR A 273 -2.86 -27.29 2.08
N GLY A 274 -1.72 -26.68 1.79
CA GLY A 274 -1.61 -25.62 0.78
C GLY A 274 -2.02 -26.10 -0.62
N SER A 275 -3.14 -25.63 -1.15
CA SER A 275 -3.60 -25.91 -2.50
C SER A 275 -3.62 -24.64 -3.34
N THR A 276 -3.64 -24.76 -4.66
CA THR A 276 -3.85 -23.59 -5.53
C THR A 276 -5.22 -22.94 -5.29
N ASP A 277 -6.19 -23.68 -4.76
CA ASP A 277 -7.52 -23.15 -4.42
C ASP A 277 -7.48 -22.27 -3.17
N SER A 278 -6.69 -22.62 -2.15
CA SER A 278 -6.55 -21.77 -0.95
C SER A 278 -5.89 -20.43 -1.28
N LEU A 279 -4.90 -20.41 -2.18
CA LEU A 279 -4.34 -19.17 -2.73
C LEU A 279 -5.36 -18.36 -3.55
N ARG A 280 -6.21 -19.02 -4.33
CA ARG A 280 -7.27 -18.35 -5.10
C ARG A 280 -8.32 -17.72 -4.19
N GLU A 281 -8.69 -18.38 -3.10
CA GLU A 281 -9.62 -17.85 -2.10
C GLU A 281 -9.03 -16.62 -1.40
N TRP A 282 -7.78 -16.71 -0.94
CA TRP A 282 -7.05 -15.57 -0.40
C TRP A 282 -6.99 -14.41 -1.41
N ALA A 283 -6.60 -14.68 -2.67
CA ALA A 283 -6.51 -13.66 -3.70
C ALA A 283 -7.87 -12.99 -3.99
N ARG A 284 -8.97 -13.75 -4.02
CA ARG A 284 -10.33 -13.22 -4.21
C ARG A 284 -10.74 -12.29 -3.07
N SER A 285 -10.34 -12.59 -1.84
CA SER A 285 -10.67 -11.77 -0.67
C SER A 285 -9.90 -10.44 -0.62
N ALA A 286 -8.88 -10.23 -1.47
CA ALA A 286 -8.08 -9.01 -1.49
C ALA A 286 -8.92 -7.76 -1.78
N ALA A 287 -9.99 -7.88 -2.59
CA ALA A 287 -10.88 -6.76 -2.91
C ALA A 287 -11.65 -6.25 -1.69
N ASP A 288 -11.99 -7.15 -0.75
CA ASP A 288 -12.73 -6.84 0.47
C ASP A 288 -11.82 -6.39 1.62
N ASN A 289 -10.54 -6.75 1.59
CA ASN A 289 -9.55 -6.39 2.60
C ASN A 289 -8.21 -5.95 1.98
N PRO A 290 -8.17 -4.85 1.20
CA PRO A 290 -6.95 -4.43 0.53
C PRO A 290 -5.99 -3.70 1.49
N ALA A 291 -4.71 -4.05 1.39
CA ALA A 291 -3.59 -3.40 2.06
C ALA A 291 -2.62 -2.76 1.04
N PRO A 292 -1.83 -1.76 1.43
CA PRO A 292 -0.78 -1.20 0.57
C PRO A 292 0.36 -2.20 0.43
N ILE A 293 0.51 -2.79 -0.75
CA ILE A 293 1.49 -3.86 -1.02
C ILE A 293 2.69 -3.38 -1.84
N LYS A 294 2.57 -2.20 -2.47
CA LYS A 294 3.68 -1.45 -3.11
C LYS A 294 3.36 0.04 -3.10
N TYR A 295 4.38 0.88 -3.04
CA TYR A 295 4.21 2.33 -3.10
C TYR A 295 5.46 3.04 -3.58
N LYS A 296 5.28 4.25 -4.09
CA LYS A 296 6.34 5.21 -4.35
C LYS A 296 6.24 6.34 -3.34
N LEU A 297 7.40 6.80 -2.91
CA LEU A 297 7.56 7.85 -1.91
C LEU A 297 8.16 9.09 -2.56
N SER A 298 7.76 10.26 -2.08
CA SER A 298 8.45 11.53 -2.31
C SER A 298 8.88 12.11 -0.97
N SER A 299 10.01 12.81 -0.95
CA SER A 299 10.47 13.55 0.23
C SER A 299 9.43 14.59 0.64
N SER A 300 9.18 14.72 1.94
CA SER A 300 8.31 15.76 2.51
C SER A 300 8.98 17.13 2.61
N ALA A 301 10.30 17.20 2.35
CA ALA A 301 11.09 18.43 2.46
C ALA A 301 11.38 19.12 1.12
N ASN A 302 10.87 18.59 0.00
CA ASN A 302 11.04 19.14 -1.35
C ASN A 302 9.81 19.90 -1.84
#